data_AF-A0A932KAV9-F1
#
_entry.id   AF-A0A932KAV9-F1
#
_cell.length_a   1.000
_cell.length_b   1.000
_cell.length_c   1.000
_cell.angle_alpha   90.00
_cell.angle_beta   90.00
_cell.angle_gamma   90.00
#
_symmetry.space_group_name_H-M   'P 1'
#
loop_
_entity.id
_entity.type
_entity.pdbx_description
1 polymer ?
#
loop_
_entity_poly.entity_id
_entity_poly.type
_entity_poly.pdbx_seq_one_letter_code
_entity_poly.pdbx_strand_id
1 'polypeptide(L)'
;MSPTPLSGLQQFILALAEFHRVNTERDTGQHPLLYAYEVLGVRWGFPTKDGTQLQVWTKRTSQRPQLPKARLGKRYQAARVAVSKAFRRLEQRGLVQQRRYGSGHSEYYLGLVLTTAGIAVARQAFAQRSPQWEEQYWRAMDHAVTRG
;
A
#
# COMPACT_ATOMS: atom_id res chain seq x y z
N MET A 1 -7.51 -28.13 10.96
CA MET A 1 -6.90 -26.93 11.57
C MET A 1 -7.56 -25.71 10.96
N SER A 2 -8.20 -24.86 11.77
CA SER A 2 -8.76 -23.60 11.27
C SER A 2 -7.63 -22.68 10.81
N PRO A 3 -7.73 -22.03 9.65
CA PRO A 3 -6.69 -21.11 9.20
C PRO A 3 -6.50 -19.99 10.23
N THR A 4 -5.27 -19.77 10.68
CA THR A 4 -4.96 -18.70 11.64
C THR A 4 -5.48 -17.37 11.11
N PRO A 5 -6.22 -16.58 11.90
CA PRO A 5 -6.78 -15.32 11.42
C PRO A 5 -5.69 -14.37 10.91
N LEU A 6 -6.04 -13.53 9.93
CA LEU A 6 -5.14 -12.49 9.43
C LEU A 6 -5.00 -11.40 10.49
N SER A 7 -3.76 -10.97 10.74
CA SER A 7 -3.50 -9.82 11.61
C SER A 7 -4.08 -8.53 11.01
N GLY A 8 -4.34 -7.53 11.86
CA GLY A 8 -4.86 -6.23 11.40
C GLY A 8 -3.99 -5.55 10.34
N LEU A 9 -2.66 -5.72 10.39
CA LEU A 9 -1.74 -5.21 9.36
C LEU A 9 -1.90 -5.97 8.03
N GLN A 10 -2.07 -7.30 8.06
CA GLN A 10 -2.30 -8.09 6.85
C GLN A 10 -3.64 -7.74 6.20
N GLN A 11 -4.69 -7.59 6.99
CA GLN A 11 -6.00 -7.14 6.50
C GLN A 11 -5.90 -5.74 5.89
N PHE A 12 -5.21 -4.80 6.54
CA PHE A 12 -4.97 -3.47 6.01
C PHE A 12 -4.24 -3.48 4.66
N ILE A 13 -3.18 -4.28 4.54
CA ILE A 13 -2.41 -4.43 3.30
C ILE A 13 -3.29 -4.97 2.16
N LEU A 14 -4.09 -6.01 2.43
CA LEU A 14 -5.00 -6.58 1.44
C LEU A 14 -6.08 -5.59 1.02
N ALA A 15 -6.70 -4.91 1.98
CA ALA A 15 -7.69 -3.87 1.70
C ALA A 15 -7.10 -2.77 0.80
N LEU A 16 -5.89 -2.30 1.12
CA LEU A 16 -5.23 -1.22 0.38
C LEU A 16 -4.88 -1.67 -1.06
N ALA A 17 -4.44 -2.91 -1.22
CA ALA A 17 -4.20 -3.50 -2.54
C ALA A 17 -5.49 -3.62 -3.35
N GLU A 18 -6.62 -4.00 -2.75
CA GLU A 18 -7.92 -4.05 -3.44
C GLU A 18 -8.39 -2.65 -3.84
N PHE A 19 -8.27 -1.67 -2.95
CA PHE A 19 -8.59 -0.28 -3.26
C PHE A 19 -7.77 0.22 -4.46
N HIS A 20 -6.46 -0.08 -4.50
CA HIS A 20 -5.62 0.26 -5.67
C HIS A 20 -6.03 -0.49 -6.93
N ARG A 21 -6.38 -1.78 -6.81
CA ARG A 21 -6.78 -2.64 -7.93
C ARG A 21 -8.02 -2.12 -8.66
N VAL A 22 -9.03 -1.63 -7.92
CA VAL A 22 -10.28 -1.13 -8.52
C VAL A 22 -10.15 0.29 -9.07
N ASN A 23 -9.11 1.03 -8.67
CA ASN A 23 -8.84 2.40 -9.12
C ASN A 23 -7.68 2.42 -10.13
N THR A 24 -7.89 1.79 -11.28
CA THR A 24 -6.85 1.55 -12.31
C THR A 24 -6.31 2.80 -12.99
N GLU A 25 -7.02 3.93 -12.95
CA GLU A 25 -6.53 5.23 -13.46
C GLU A 25 -5.27 5.74 -12.72
N ARG A 26 -4.91 5.09 -11.61
CA ARG A 26 -3.69 5.38 -10.86
C ARG A 26 -2.43 4.76 -11.44
N ASP A 27 -2.50 3.87 -12.43
CA ASP A 27 -1.36 3.05 -12.85
C ASP A 27 -1.36 2.76 -14.37
N THR A 28 -0.22 2.95 -15.04
CA THR A 28 -0.02 2.60 -16.46
C THR A 28 0.30 1.12 -16.68
N GLY A 29 0.10 0.26 -15.67
CA GLY A 29 0.18 -1.19 -15.76
C GLY A 29 1.59 -1.78 -15.58
N GLN A 30 2.58 -0.94 -15.26
CA GLN A 30 3.97 -1.36 -15.05
C GLN A 30 4.35 -1.55 -13.57
N HIS A 31 3.43 -1.25 -12.64
CA HIS A 31 3.68 -1.23 -11.21
C HIS A 31 2.90 -2.33 -10.46
N PRO A 32 3.37 -2.80 -9.29
CA PRO A 32 2.60 -3.71 -8.42
C PRO A 32 1.29 -3.08 -7.99
N LEU A 33 0.32 -3.89 -7.56
CA LEU A 33 -0.90 -3.36 -6.92
C LEU A 33 -0.63 -2.60 -5.62
N LEU A 34 0.46 -2.90 -4.92
CA LEU A 34 0.83 -2.20 -3.70
C LEU A 34 2.33 -2.28 -3.43
N TYR A 35 2.97 -1.16 -3.15
CA TYR A 35 4.33 -1.10 -2.64
C TYR A 35 4.36 -1.04 -1.11
N ALA A 36 5.40 -1.62 -0.52
CA ALA A 36 5.61 -1.57 0.93
C ALA A 36 5.72 -0.14 1.49
N TYR A 37 6.21 0.83 0.70
CA TYR A 37 6.32 2.22 1.15
C TYR A 37 4.97 2.93 1.23
N GLU A 38 4.00 2.54 0.40
CA GLU A 38 2.64 3.08 0.46
C GLU A 38 2.00 2.65 1.78
N VAL A 39 2.20 1.38 2.17
CA VAL A 39 1.76 0.89 3.49
C VAL A 39 2.40 1.69 4.62
N LEU A 40 3.71 1.98 4.53
CA LEU A 40 4.42 2.78 5.53
C LEU A 40 3.88 4.21 5.62
N GLY A 41 3.69 4.87 4.47
CA GLY A 41 3.16 6.22 4.40
C GLY A 41 1.73 6.31 4.91
N VAL A 42 0.83 5.47 4.40
CA VAL A 42 -0.60 5.52 4.72
C VAL A 42 -0.90 5.06 6.15
N ARG A 43 -0.29 3.96 6.61
CA ARG A 43 -0.63 3.39 7.93
C ARG A 43 0.01 4.14 9.10
N TRP A 44 1.22 4.68 8.90
CA TRP A 44 2.01 5.30 9.97
C TRP A 44 2.29 6.80 9.76
N GLY A 45 1.88 7.38 8.64
CA GLY A 45 2.04 8.82 8.35
C GLY A 45 3.47 9.23 8.05
N PHE A 46 4.34 8.31 7.61
CA PHE A 46 5.73 8.68 7.30
C PHE A 46 5.76 9.57 6.05
N PRO A 47 6.30 10.80 6.15
CA PRO A 47 6.36 11.71 5.02
C PRO A 47 7.42 11.26 4.02
N THR A 48 7.22 11.67 2.78
CA THR A 48 8.20 11.64 1.70
C THR A 48 9.31 12.68 1.96
N LYS A 49 10.36 12.65 1.16
CA LYS A 49 11.56 13.49 1.34
C LYS A 49 11.24 14.99 1.21
N ASP A 50 10.26 15.32 0.39
CA ASP A 50 9.65 16.65 0.19
C ASP A 50 8.58 17.00 1.23
N GLY A 51 8.36 16.15 2.25
CA GLY A 51 7.45 16.44 3.36
C GLY A 51 6.00 16.01 3.13
N THR A 52 5.66 15.47 1.97
CA THR A 52 4.30 15.04 1.63
C THR A 52 3.91 13.78 2.38
N GLN A 53 2.72 13.74 2.96
CA GLN A 53 2.15 12.51 3.51
C GLN A 53 1.45 11.71 2.40
N LEU A 54 1.81 10.45 2.26
CA LEU A 54 1.12 9.55 1.33
C LEU A 54 -0.25 9.18 1.90
N GLN A 55 -1.27 9.39 1.08
CA GLN A 55 -2.66 9.08 1.37
C GLN A 55 -3.09 7.82 0.62
N VAL A 56 -4.22 7.24 1.03
CA VAL A 56 -4.78 6.02 0.42
C VAL A 56 -4.95 6.18 -1.10
N TRP A 57 -5.29 7.39 -1.58
CA TRP A 57 -5.57 7.71 -2.98
C TRP A 57 -4.43 8.39 -3.74
N THR A 58 -3.23 8.56 -3.15
CA THR A 58 -2.13 9.28 -3.83
C THR A 58 -1.80 8.64 -5.18
N LYS A 59 -2.04 9.33 -6.30
CA LYS A 59 -1.78 8.84 -7.66
C LYS A 59 -0.33 8.34 -7.76
N ARG A 60 -0.13 7.18 -8.39
CA ARG A 60 1.24 6.72 -8.66
C ARG A 60 1.77 7.49 -9.84
N THR A 61 2.91 8.11 -9.62
CA THR A 61 3.68 8.79 -10.64
C THR A 61 4.81 7.87 -11.10
N SER A 62 5.25 8.03 -12.35
CA SER A 62 6.40 7.32 -12.90
C SER A 62 7.65 7.50 -12.03
N GLN A 63 7.78 8.67 -11.40
CA GLN A 63 8.75 8.94 -10.35
C GLN A 63 8.18 8.57 -9.00
N ARG A 64 8.81 7.63 -8.32
CA ARG A 64 8.40 7.21 -6.98
C ARG A 64 8.79 8.28 -5.95
N PRO A 65 7.92 8.55 -4.95
CA PRO A 65 8.31 9.32 -3.78
C PRO A 65 9.42 8.62 -2.97
N GLN A 66 10.49 9.38 -2.71
CA GLN A 66 11.58 8.96 -1.83
C GLN A 66 11.15 9.12 -0.37
N LEU A 67 11.36 8.11 0.47
CA LEU A 67 11.22 8.24 1.93
C LEU A 67 12.59 8.58 2.54
N PRO A 68 12.70 9.53 3.49
CA PRO A 68 13.96 9.91 4.10
C PRO A 68 14.42 8.86 5.14
N LYS A 69 14.75 7.64 4.70
CA LYS A 69 15.02 6.45 5.52
C LYS A 69 16.00 6.70 6.68
N ALA A 70 17.04 7.50 6.43
CA ALA A 70 18.07 7.84 7.42
C ALA A 70 17.55 8.73 8.57
N ARG A 71 16.50 9.52 8.34
CA ARG A 71 15.98 10.52 9.29
C ARG A 71 14.80 10.01 10.13
N LEU A 72 14.15 8.91 9.74
CA LEU A 72 12.92 8.44 10.38
C LEU A 72 13.12 7.54 11.61
N GLY A 73 14.38 7.19 11.94
CA GLY A 73 14.76 6.56 13.21
C GLY A 73 14.16 5.17 13.49
N LYS A 74 14.11 4.79 14.77
CA LYS A 74 13.73 3.44 15.24
C LYS A 74 12.28 3.07 14.89
N ARG A 75 11.34 4.02 14.98
CA ARG A 75 9.90 3.80 14.66
C ARG A 75 9.72 3.34 13.22
N TYR A 76 10.45 3.95 12.29
CA TYR A 76 10.41 3.56 10.89
C TYR A 76 11.00 2.17 10.64
N GLN A 77 12.12 1.84 11.28
CA GLN A 77 12.69 0.50 11.14
C GLN A 77 11.75 -0.59 11.65
N ALA A 78 11.10 -0.37 12.80
CA ALA A 78 10.11 -1.30 13.34
C ALA A 78 8.92 -1.48 12.38
N ALA A 79 8.37 -0.39 11.84
CA ALA A 79 7.28 -0.45 10.86
C ALA A 79 7.71 -1.15 9.57
N ARG A 80 8.91 -0.88 9.06
CA ARG A 80 9.46 -1.54 7.87
C ARG A 80 9.58 -3.04 8.07
N VAL A 81 10.12 -3.48 9.20
CA VAL A 81 10.21 -4.91 9.55
C VAL A 81 8.82 -5.54 9.67
N ALA A 82 7.86 -4.85 10.29
CA ALA A 82 6.48 -5.33 10.42
C ALA A 82 5.82 -5.52 9.04
N VAL A 83 5.96 -4.54 8.14
CA VAL A 83 5.43 -4.62 6.77
C VAL A 83 6.09 -5.76 5.98
N SER A 84 7.42 -5.88 6.02
CA SER A 84 8.11 -6.99 5.35
C SER A 84 7.68 -8.36 5.88
N LYS A 85 7.49 -8.51 7.20
CA LYS A 85 6.96 -9.75 7.80
C LYS A 85 5.52 -10.02 7.36
N ALA A 86 4.67 -9.00 7.31
CA ALA A 86 3.28 -9.13 6.88
C ALA A 86 3.17 -9.56 5.41
N PHE A 87 3.99 -8.98 4.53
CA PHE A 87 4.07 -9.36 3.11
C PHE A 87 4.48 -10.84 2.98
N ARG A 88 5.56 -11.25 3.66
CA ARG A 88 6.00 -12.66 3.67
C ARG A 88 4.91 -13.62 4.11
N ARG A 89 4.20 -13.30 5.19
CA ARG A 89 3.12 -14.16 5.69
C ARG A 89 1.93 -14.22 4.73
N LEU A 90 1.62 -13.15 4.01
CA LEU A 90 0.56 -13.15 2.99
C LEU A 90 0.95 -14.01 1.78
N GLU A 91 2.22 -13.95 1.37
CA GLU A 91 2.75 -14.79 0.28
C GLU A 91 2.78 -16.26 0.66
N GLN A 92 3.24 -16.60 1.87
CA GLN A 92 3.22 -17.97 2.40
C GLN A 92 1.80 -18.56 2.47
N ARG A 93 0.78 -17.71 2.55
CA ARG A 93 -0.63 -18.10 2.53
C ARG A 93 -1.22 -18.16 1.12
N GLY A 94 -0.42 -17.89 0.08
CA GLY A 94 -0.86 -17.88 -1.31
C GLY A 94 -1.81 -16.74 -1.67
N LEU A 95 -1.91 -15.68 -0.85
CA LEU A 95 -2.82 -14.56 -1.07
C LEU A 95 -2.19 -13.47 -1.94
N VAL A 96 -0.86 -13.38 -1.97
CA VAL A 96 -0.14 -12.39 -2.76
C VAL A 96 1.09 -13.02 -3.40
N GLN A 97 1.57 -12.43 -4.49
CA GLN A 97 2.92 -12.66 -4.97
C GLN A 97 3.76 -11.43 -4.67
N GLN A 98 4.86 -11.60 -3.92
CA GLN A 98 5.81 -10.52 -3.74
C GLN A 98 6.76 -10.48 -4.93
N ARG A 99 7.03 -9.28 -5.45
CA ARG A 99 8.09 -9.10 -6.44
C ARG A 99 8.91 -7.86 -6.10
N ARG A 100 10.13 -7.87 -6.62
CA ARG A 100 10.98 -6.69 -6.66
C ARG A 100 10.70 -5.97 -7.96
N TYR A 101 10.24 -4.74 -7.85
CA TYR A 101 9.96 -3.88 -9.00
C TYR A 101 11.07 -2.86 -9.09
N GLY A 102 11.73 -2.80 -10.25
CA GLY A 102 12.73 -1.78 -10.52
C GLY A 102 12.06 -0.44 -10.80
N SER A 103 12.55 0.63 -10.19
CA SER A 103 12.57 1.93 -10.87
C SER A 103 13.85 1.98 -11.69
N GLY A 104 13.85 2.55 -12.90
CA GLY A 104 14.96 2.53 -13.88
C GLY A 104 16.34 3.05 -13.45
N HIS A 105 16.61 3.19 -12.15
CA HIS A 105 17.85 3.66 -11.53
C HIS A 105 18.38 2.67 -10.47
N SER A 106 18.41 1.37 -10.78
CA SER A 106 19.07 0.33 -9.94
C SER A 106 18.43 0.03 -8.58
N GLU A 107 17.36 0.74 -8.20
CA GLU A 107 16.65 0.50 -6.95
C GLU A 107 15.48 -0.48 -7.14
N TYR A 108 15.51 -1.57 -6.37
CA TYR A 108 14.43 -2.55 -6.29
C TYR A 108 13.53 -2.28 -5.10
N TYR A 109 12.23 -2.34 -5.34
CA TYR A 109 11.24 -2.11 -4.31
C TYR A 109 10.34 -3.31 -4.11
N LEU A 110 10.06 -3.59 -2.83
CA LEU A 110 9.12 -4.62 -2.46
C LEU A 110 7.70 -4.14 -2.77
N GLY A 111 7.07 -4.84 -3.70
CA GLY A 111 5.65 -4.70 -3.99
C GLY A 111 4.98 -6.04 -4.02
N LEU A 112 3.66 -6.01 -4.12
CA LEU A 112 2.84 -7.20 -4.25
C LEU A 112 1.76 -7.04 -5.30
N VAL A 113 1.34 -8.19 -5.83
CA VAL A 113 0.10 -8.37 -6.59
C VAL A 113 -0.76 -9.39 -5.86
N LEU A 114 -2.08 -9.26 -5.97
CA LEU A 114 -3.03 -10.20 -5.40
C LEU A 114 -3.08 -11.45 -6.28
N THR A 115 -3.12 -12.62 -5.67
CA THR A 115 -3.51 -13.86 -6.37
C THR A 115 -5.03 -13.93 -6.50
N THR A 116 -5.55 -14.88 -7.27
CA THR A 116 -7.00 -15.13 -7.35
C THR A 116 -7.62 -15.36 -5.96
N ALA A 117 -6.98 -16.16 -5.12
CA ALA A 117 -7.42 -16.37 -3.73
C ALA A 117 -7.29 -15.10 -2.89
N GLY A 118 -6.22 -14.32 -3.11
CA GLY A 118 -6.01 -13.01 -2.49
C GLY A 118 -7.12 -12.02 -2.75
N ILE A 119 -7.64 -11.95 -3.98
CA ILE A 119 -8.68 -10.99 -4.37
C ILE A 119 -9.94 -11.18 -3.52
N ALA A 120 -10.39 -12.42 -3.30
CA ALA A 120 -11.59 -12.69 -2.50
C ALA A 120 -11.43 -12.18 -1.05
N VAL A 121 -10.27 -12.46 -0.44
CA VAL A 121 -9.97 -12.03 0.94
C VAL A 121 -9.75 -10.51 1.01
N ALA A 122 -9.13 -9.93 -0.02
CA ALA A 122 -8.89 -8.50 -0.11
C ALA A 122 -10.18 -7.70 -0.26
N ARG A 123 -11.15 -8.19 -1.03
CA ARG A 123 -12.51 -7.64 -1.11
C ARG A 123 -13.21 -7.61 0.25
N GLN A 124 -13.14 -8.72 1.00
CA GLN A 124 -13.72 -8.76 2.35
C GLN A 124 -13.04 -7.76 3.29
N ALA A 125 -11.70 -7.70 3.26
CA ALA A 125 -10.94 -6.77 4.08
C ALA A 125 -11.22 -5.30 3.70
N PHE A 126 -11.45 -5.03 2.42
CA PHE A 126 -11.81 -3.71 1.89
C PHE A 126 -13.23 -3.33 2.28
N ALA A 127 -14.24 -4.20 2.13
CA ALA A 127 -15.62 -3.90 2.51
C ALA A 127 -15.76 -3.51 3.99
N GLN A 128 -14.92 -4.07 4.87
CA GLN A 128 -14.88 -3.71 6.30
C GLN A 128 -14.30 -2.31 6.56
N ARG A 129 -13.65 -1.70 5.57
CA ARG A 129 -12.92 -0.41 5.66
C ARG A 129 -13.42 0.64 4.66
N SER A 130 -14.19 0.23 3.65
CA SER A 130 -14.57 1.07 2.51
C SER A 130 -15.29 2.36 2.91
N PRO A 131 -16.19 2.41 3.91
CA PRO A 131 -16.87 3.66 4.25
C PRO A 131 -15.89 4.77 4.65
N GLN A 132 -14.83 4.43 5.37
CA GLN A 132 -13.82 5.39 5.82
C GLN A 132 -12.92 5.85 4.67
N TRP A 133 -12.64 4.97 3.70
CA TRP A 133 -11.73 5.29 2.60
C TRP A 133 -12.44 6.03 1.47
N GLU A 134 -13.72 5.75 1.22
CA GLU A 134 -14.56 6.51 0.30
C GLU A 134 -14.75 7.94 0.78
N GLU A 135 -15.04 8.15 2.07
CA GLU A 135 -15.13 9.49 2.65
C GLU A 135 -13.82 10.27 2.50
N GLN A 136 -12.68 9.63 2.79
CA GLN A 136 -11.37 10.24 2.62
C GLN A 136 -11.07 10.57 1.14
N TYR A 137 -11.47 9.70 0.22
CA TYR A 137 -11.32 9.92 -1.22
C TYR A 137 -12.08 11.16 -1.68
N TRP A 138 -13.38 11.28 -1.33
CA TRP A 138 -14.20 12.41 -1.73
C TRP A 138 -13.70 13.73 -1.15
N ARG A 139 -13.36 13.76 0.15
CA ARG A 139 -12.78 14.96 0.78
C ARG A 139 -11.51 15.42 0.07
N ALA A 140 -10.68 14.50 -0.38
CA ALA A 140 -9.44 14.85 -1.04
C ALA A 140 -9.64 15.35 -2.48
N MET A 141 -10.63 14.81 -3.18
CA MET A 141 -11.03 15.30 -4.50
C MET A 141 -11.60 16.72 -4.41
N ASP A 142 -12.45 16.99 -3.43
CA ASP A 142 -13.00 18.34 -3.21
C ASP A 142 -11.90 19.37 -2.97
N HIS A 143 -10.92 19.04 -2.10
CA HIS A 143 -9.78 19.91 -1.82
C HIS A 143 -8.85 20.14 -3.04
N ALA A 144 -8.79 19.20 -3.97
CA ALA A 144 -8.01 19.35 -5.20
C ALA A 144 -8.73 20.29 -6.20
N VAL A 145 -10.06 20.22 -6.27
CA VAL A 145 -10.88 21.10 -7.13
C VAL A 145 -10.92 22.54 -6.61
N THR A 146 -10.87 22.77 -5.29
CA THR A 146 -10.91 24.15 -4.74
C THR A 146 -9.59 24.91 -4.81
N ARG A 147 -8.48 24.27 -5.22
CA ARG A 147 -7.13 24.88 -5.28
C ARG A 147 -6.55 24.97 -6.70
N GLY A 148 -7.32 24.60 -7.72
CA GLY A 148 -7.00 24.83 -9.14
C GLY A 148 -7.77 26.01 -9.67
#